data_AF-A0A077R3G4-F1
#
_entry.id   AF-A0A077R3G4-F1
#
_cell.length_a   1.000
_cell.length_b   1.000
_cell.length_c   1.000
_cell.angle_alpha   90.00
_cell.angle_beta   90.00
_cell.angle_gamma   90.00
#
_symmetry.space_group_name_H-M   'P 1'
#
loop_
_entity.id
_entity.type
_entity.pdbx_description
1 polymer ?
#
loop_
_entity_poly.entity_id
_entity_poly.type
_entity_poly.pdbx_seq_one_letter_code
_entity_poly.pdbx_strand_id
1 'polypeptide(L)'
;MAAASKAEKPATKPAAKKATANGTSKAKTPAKATKAESAAKRGTKRAKEEEEEEDELKDEDEAEDTAAPLPDVKNRPNKARAASTELTSDVDMVDATARPVKRTRRAPTPAGPINSVPQPIQAVHAGDVSGGIAVEVSTGTATTSGKGAVLPRKLFVWGSGDAGQFGVGPPEDDKPNKLNKPKPFGNKEISIQIDDGDFGAGGVEVVVGGGMHSVMIDSLGRILTSGAEDYGTLGRKHRGDAANAEESYFNFAAVEGLSPTGTGINPIDGKQGTVEKYRATRVASADAAGAALDDQGRLRSWGYFKDGEGRVCFADSDGPGRNKEQWYPIALPGIEHEHFAAVAAGENHFLALTLNGKVYSWGTNTCYQLGRSSNPRKVAQKFTKGEPPKDCDLTPTPLNGLAECKRIFCGLTNGFAVEKSGKVVGWGLNTKGQTGTGLKASKIATPHTIAALSPVRHNGAEVVQIVGGNFHTAFLLANGEVYICGDSDEGKLGLAADHPALKGATASNPVVVRQPTLVPFPAPPSWAPESAKAKDGKTKIVAISAGMRFTLALAADGTLYSWGTTSDDALGHPAEESGGDQSKDIPTAIAMPGQPGAWRIMAASTAGQHSLAIAVKPPQDD
;
A
#
# COMPACT_ATOMS: atom_id res chain seq x y z
N MET A 1 36.23 -23.27 44.00
CA MET A 1 36.78 -22.58 45.20
C MET A 1 37.44 -21.30 44.65
N ALA A 2 37.05 -20.07 45.02
CA ALA A 2 36.98 -19.45 46.36
C ALA A 2 38.39 -19.24 46.96
N ALA A 3 38.81 -18.09 47.50
CA ALA A 3 38.19 -16.76 47.76
C ALA A 3 39.34 -15.67 47.73
N ALA A 4 39.21 -14.37 47.42
CA ALA A 4 38.31 -13.25 47.77
C ALA A 4 38.77 -12.35 48.98
N SER A 5 38.96 -11.05 48.72
CA SER A 5 39.00 -9.91 49.68
C SER A 5 38.55 -8.63 48.94
N LYS A 6 37.50 -7.89 49.36
CA LYS A 6 37.43 -6.87 50.43
C LYS A 6 38.45 -5.72 50.23
N ALA A 7 38.15 -4.47 49.87
CA ALA A 7 36.94 -3.61 49.79
C ALA A 7 36.47 -2.89 51.08
N GLU A 8 36.50 -1.54 51.09
CA GLU A 8 35.69 -0.67 51.99
C GLU A 8 35.58 0.82 51.50
N LYS A 9 34.65 1.59 52.10
CA LYS A 9 34.23 2.99 51.85
C LYS A 9 33.43 3.46 53.09
N PRO A 10 33.29 4.76 53.50
CA PRO A 10 32.25 5.66 52.91
C PRO A 10 32.38 7.22 53.17
N ALA A 11 31.33 7.99 52.80
CA ALA A 11 30.80 9.23 53.44
C ALA A 11 31.61 10.57 53.40
N THR A 12 31.07 11.82 53.44
CA THR A 12 29.69 12.41 53.35
C THR A 12 29.73 13.93 52.97
N LYS A 13 28.59 14.59 52.63
CA LYS A 13 28.42 16.06 52.39
C LYS A 13 27.66 16.79 53.52
N PRO A 14 27.81 18.13 53.68
CA PRO A 14 26.75 19.13 53.32
C PRO A 14 27.33 20.51 52.83
N ALA A 15 26.64 21.68 52.90
CA ALA A 15 25.53 22.16 52.03
C ALA A 15 25.29 23.71 52.15
N ALA A 16 24.51 24.32 51.23
CA ALA A 16 23.96 25.72 51.23
C ALA A 16 24.96 26.89 50.96
N LYS A 17 24.58 28.16 50.60
CA LYS A 17 23.28 28.89 50.52
C LYS A 17 23.30 30.10 49.52
N LYS A 18 22.13 30.74 49.31
CA LYS A 18 21.75 31.94 48.47
C LYS A 18 22.26 33.31 49.02
N ALA A 19 22.17 34.52 48.39
CA ALA A 19 21.85 35.06 47.03
C ALA A 19 22.02 36.63 46.97
N THR A 20 21.65 37.30 45.84
CA THR A 20 21.34 38.77 45.61
C THR A 20 22.49 39.80 45.78
N ALA A 21 22.57 41.00 45.14
CA ALA A 21 21.92 41.74 44.00
C ALA A 21 22.96 42.85 43.54
N ASN A 22 22.79 43.92 42.73
CA ASN A 22 21.75 44.65 41.92
C ASN A 22 22.53 45.58 40.91
N GLY A 23 22.03 46.47 40.01
CA GLY A 23 20.71 46.87 39.50
C GLY A 23 20.66 48.34 38.95
N THR A 24 20.00 48.62 37.79
CA THR A 24 19.53 49.95 37.25
C THR A 24 20.57 51.03 36.78
N SER A 25 20.32 52.01 35.86
CA SER A 25 19.30 52.23 34.78
C SER A 25 19.58 53.48 33.87
N LYS A 26 18.90 53.59 32.69
CA LYS A 26 18.53 54.82 31.90
C LYS A 26 19.66 55.65 31.22
N ALA A 27 19.47 56.46 30.15
CA ALA A 27 18.43 56.60 29.09
C ALA A 27 18.84 57.63 27.99
N LYS A 28 18.00 57.78 26.93
CA LYS A 28 17.84 58.89 25.94
C LYS A 28 18.58 58.89 24.57
N THR A 29 17.78 59.19 23.54
CA THR A 29 18.02 59.65 22.15
C THR A 29 18.14 61.21 22.09
N PRO A 30 18.25 61.95 20.94
CA PRO A 30 18.07 61.58 19.51
C PRO A 30 19.04 62.20 18.46
N ALA A 31 18.82 61.88 17.18
CA ALA A 31 19.17 62.71 16.01
C ALA A 31 18.09 62.54 14.90
N LYS A 32 17.88 63.55 14.02
CA LYS A 32 16.78 63.58 13.02
C LYS A 32 17.04 64.61 11.91
N ALA A 33 16.34 64.47 10.76
CA ALA A 33 16.15 65.46 9.67
C ALA A 33 17.30 65.57 8.62
N THR A 34 17.08 65.85 7.31
CA THR A 34 15.82 66.10 6.54
C THR A 34 15.98 65.97 5.01
N LYS A 35 14.93 65.45 4.32
CA LYS A 35 14.44 65.78 2.95
C LYS A 35 15.40 65.59 1.73
N ALA A 36 14.93 65.50 0.47
CA ALA A 36 13.58 65.73 -0.11
C ALA A 36 13.16 64.63 -1.13
N GLU A 37 11.96 64.75 -1.69
CA GLU A 37 11.28 63.75 -2.53
C GLU A 37 11.42 63.95 -4.05
N SER A 38 11.30 62.85 -4.81
CA SER A 38 10.40 62.78 -5.98
C SER A 38 9.97 61.32 -6.19
N ALA A 39 8.88 61.06 -6.94
CA ALA A 39 8.14 59.79 -6.82
C ALA A 39 7.71 59.15 -8.14
N ALA A 40 7.72 57.81 -8.16
CA ALA A 40 6.92 56.97 -9.05
C ALA A 40 6.53 55.67 -8.30
N LYS A 41 5.28 55.20 -8.46
CA LYS A 41 4.76 54.01 -7.77
C LYS A 41 4.63 52.81 -8.71
N ARG A 42 5.10 51.64 -8.27
CA ARG A 42 4.38 50.37 -8.48
C ARG A 42 4.73 49.41 -7.34
N GLY A 43 3.76 49.13 -6.48
CA GLY A 43 3.99 48.38 -5.25
C GLY A 43 3.84 46.87 -5.45
N THR A 44 4.84 46.10 -5.06
CA THR A 44 4.70 44.67 -4.80
C THR A 44 4.17 44.47 -3.38
N LYS A 45 3.15 43.61 -3.23
CA LYS A 45 2.69 43.13 -1.93
C LYS A 45 2.47 41.61 -2.02
N ARG A 46 3.56 40.86 -1.90
CA ARG A 46 3.51 39.40 -1.75
C ARG A 46 3.05 39.12 -0.32
N ALA A 47 1.83 38.59 -0.17
CA ALA A 47 1.33 38.14 1.13
C ALA A 47 2.11 36.89 1.60
N LYS A 48 2.00 36.60 2.90
CA LYS A 48 2.58 35.43 3.56
C LYS A 48 1.42 34.62 4.09
N GLU A 49 1.09 33.51 3.41
CA GLU A 49 -0.03 32.63 3.72
C GLU A 49 0.50 31.19 3.72
N GLU A 50 0.89 30.76 4.91
CA GLU A 50 1.28 29.42 5.35
C GLU A 50 1.31 29.51 6.90
N GLU A 51 0.90 28.44 7.60
CA GLU A 51 0.50 28.42 9.03
C GLU A 51 -0.86 29.07 9.36
N GLU A 52 -1.99 28.40 9.01
CA GLU A 52 -3.24 28.35 9.82
C GLU A 52 -4.30 27.43 9.14
N GLU A 53 -4.22 26.10 9.31
CA GLU A 53 -5.34 25.17 9.02
C GLU A 53 -5.38 23.92 9.95
N GLU A 54 -4.94 24.08 11.21
CA GLU A 54 -5.11 23.08 12.28
C GLU A 54 -5.89 23.66 13.49
N ASP A 55 -7.08 24.24 13.28
CA ASP A 55 -8.06 24.38 14.40
C ASP A 55 -9.50 24.72 13.95
N GLU A 56 -10.29 23.75 13.45
CA GLU A 56 -11.76 23.83 13.63
C GLU A 56 -12.48 22.46 13.65
N LEU A 57 -12.12 21.61 14.63
CA LEU A 57 -13.01 20.52 15.08
C LEU A 57 -13.91 21.03 16.22
N LYS A 58 -15.11 21.47 15.87
CA LYS A 58 -16.20 21.76 16.83
C LYS A 58 -17.33 20.76 16.59
N ASP A 59 -17.83 20.18 17.69
CA ASP A 59 -18.94 19.23 17.64
C ASP A 59 -20.27 19.97 17.36
N GLU A 60 -20.87 19.71 16.21
CA GLU A 60 -22.27 20.06 15.89
C GLU A 60 -23.06 18.81 15.48
N ASP A 61 -23.01 17.77 16.32
CA ASP A 61 -24.12 16.80 16.43
C ASP A 61 -25.25 17.47 17.23
N GLU A 62 -26.40 17.74 16.60
CA GLU A 62 -27.76 17.83 17.19
C GLU A 62 -28.75 18.21 16.06
N ALA A 63 -29.38 17.20 15.45
CA ALA A 63 -30.51 17.38 14.53
C ALA A 63 -31.48 16.20 14.71
N GLU A 64 -32.58 16.44 15.42
CA GLU A 64 -33.56 15.42 15.77
C GLU A 64 -34.22 14.77 14.53
N ASP A 65 -34.34 13.44 14.52
CA ASP A 65 -35.30 12.73 13.69
C ASP A 65 -36.15 11.80 14.59
N THR A 66 -37.48 11.92 14.48
CA THR A 66 -38.41 11.53 15.55
C THR A 66 -39.02 10.14 15.33
N ALA A 67 -38.29 9.11 15.75
CA ALA A 67 -38.78 7.72 15.74
C ALA A 67 -39.62 7.38 17.00
N ALA A 68 -40.86 6.93 16.79
CA ALA A 68 -41.77 6.52 17.87
C ALA A 68 -41.32 5.23 18.59
N PRO A 69 -41.60 5.05 19.90
CA PRO A 69 -41.02 3.98 20.70
C PRO A 69 -41.66 2.59 20.45
N LEU A 70 -40.81 1.57 20.39
CA LEU A 70 -41.21 0.16 20.48
C LEU A 70 -41.22 -0.32 21.96
N PRO A 71 -42.11 -1.24 22.35
CA PRO A 71 -42.38 -1.55 23.76
C PRO A 71 -41.36 -2.50 24.43
N ASP A 72 -41.19 -2.28 25.73
CA ASP A 72 -40.33 -3.01 26.67
C ASP A 72 -40.82 -4.47 26.92
N VAL A 73 -39.91 -5.45 27.02
CA VAL A 73 -40.25 -6.85 27.38
C VAL A 73 -39.27 -7.39 28.43
N LYS A 74 -39.78 -7.67 29.64
CA LYS A 74 -38.99 -8.12 30.79
C LYS A 74 -39.11 -9.63 31.05
N ASN A 75 -37.95 -10.29 31.10
CA ASN A 75 -37.60 -11.50 31.87
C ASN A 75 -38.66 -12.60 32.18
N ARG A 76 -38.45 -13.78 31.55
CA ARG A 76 -38.53 -15.16 32.15
C ARG A 76 -39.92 -15.68 32.59
N PRO A 77 -40.09 -17.00 32.90
CA PRO A 77 -39.12 -18.11 32.97
C PRO A 77 -39.45 -19.38 32.14
N ASN A 78 -38.58 -20.39 32.22
CA ASN A 78 -38.75 -21.73 31.63
C ASN A 78 -39.96 -22.52 32.19
N LYS A 79 -40.55 -23.38 31.35
CA LYS A 79 -41.12 -24.70 31.74
C LYS A 79 -41.07 -25.69 30.58
N ALA A 80 -41.06 -26.99 30.89
CA ALA A 80 -40.92 -28.09 29.93
C ALA A 80 -42.18 -28.99 29.89
N ARG A 81 -42.11 -30.08 29.09
CA ARG A 81 -43.12 -31.14 28.76
C ARG A 81 -43.78 -30.89 27.39
N ALA A 82 -43.70 -31.70 26.32
CA ALA A 82 -43.43 -33.12 26.03
C ALA A 82 -44.70 -33.90 25.59
N ALA A 83 -44.60 -34.60 24.45
CA ALA A 83 -45.66 -35.36 23.74
C ALA A 83 -46.79 -34.48 23.13
N SER A 84 -47.57 -34.89 22.12
CA SER A 84 -47.69 -36.17 21.38
C SER A 84 -48.10 -35.97 19.89
N THR A 85 -48.25 -37.08 19.16
CA THR A 85 -48.92 -37.29 17.85
C THR A 85 -50.24 -36.51 17.68
N GLU A 86 -50.76 -36.18 16.49
CA GLU A 86 -51.04 -37.00 15.28
C GLU A 86 -50.89 -36.17 13.96
N LEU A 87 -50.53 -36.71 12.79
CA LEU A 87 -51.15 -37.73 11.90
C LEU A 87 -52.35 -37.21 11.07
N THR A 88 -52.07 -36.81 9.82
CA THR A 88 -52.97 -37.04 8.66
C THR A 88 -52.15 -37.59 7.50
N SER A 89 -52.76 -38.46 6.69
CA SER A 89 -52.17 -39.04 5.49
C SER A 89 -52.49 -38.20 4.25
N ASP A 90 -51.73 -38.38 3.17
CA ASP A 90 -52.24 -39.18 2.06
C ASP A 90 -51.10 -39.79 1.24
N VAL A 91 -51.42 -40.77 0.41
CA VAL A 91 -50.47 -41.75 -0.12
C VAL A 91 -50.65 -41.90 -1.62
N ASP A 92 -49.54 -41.84 -2.36
CA ASP A 92 -49.40 -42.50 -3.65
C ASP A 92 -48.18 -43.43 -3.60
N MET A 93 -48.35 -44.66 -4.06
CA MET A 93 -47.38 -45.75 -3.95
C MET A 93 -47.03 -46.29 -5.34
N VAL A 94 -45.75 -46.22 -5.73
CA VAL A 94 -45.23 -46.88 -6.92
C VAL A 94 -43.93 -47.65 -6.64
N ASP A 95 -44.11 -48.97 -6.51
CA ASP A 95 -43.17 -50.10 -6.64
C ASP A 95 -41.83 -50.11 -5.84
N ALA A 96 -41.38 -51.31 -5.46
CA ALA A 96 -40.33 -51.50 -4.44
C ALA A 96 -39.40 -52.70 -4.73
N THR A 97 -38.35 -52.50 -5.52
CA THR A 97 -37.27 -53.50 -5.71
C THR A 97 -35.86 -52.93 -5.57
N ALA A 98 -35.43 -52.58 -4.34
CA ALA A 98 -34.03 -52.24 -4.04
C ALA A 98 -33.58 -52.74 -2.65
N ARG A 99 -32.41 -53.39 -2.58
CA ARG A 99 -31.78 -53.78 -1.31
C ARG A 99 -31.15 -52.56 -0.60
N PRO A 100 -31.15 -52.49 0.74
CA PRO A 100 -30.58 -51.37 1.47
C PRO A 100 -29.05 -51.33 1.40
N VAL A 101 -28.50 -50.45 0.56
CA VAL A 101 -27.06 -50.15 0.54
C VAL A 101 -26.70 -49.35 1.78
N LYS A 102 -25.80 -49.88 2.62
CA LYS A 102 -25.24 -49.14 3.76
C LYS A 102 -24.42 -47.95 3.26
N ARG A 103 -25.03 -46.75 3.17
CA ARG A 103 -24.30 -45.49 2.98
C ARG A 103 -23.44 -45.21 4.21
N THR A 104 -22.19 -45.69 4.20
CA THR A 104 -21.16 -45.20 5.11
C THR A 104 -21.00 -43.70 4.88
N ARG A 105 -21.51 -42.90 5.83
CA ARG A 105 -21.37 -41.44 5.82
C ARG A 105 -19.92 -41.09 6.09
N ARG A 106 -19.10 -41.13 5.04
CA ARG A 106 -17.70 -40.67 5.05
C ARG A 106 -17.69 -39.28 5.68
N ALA A 107 -16.87 -39.09 6.71
CA ALA A 107 -16.72 -37.79 7.33
C ALA A 107 -16.33 -36.77 6.23
N PRO A 108 -16.85 -35.53 6.27
CA PRO A 108 -16.41 -34.52 5.31
C PRO A 108 -14.90 -34.39 5.44
N THR A 109 -14.19 -34.64 4.35
CA THR A 109 -12.76 -34.35 4.27
C THR A 109 -12.59 -32.86 4.57
N PRO A 110 -11.63 -32.44 5.40
CA PRO A 110 -11.37 -31.03 5.63
C PRO A 110 -11.25 -30.32 4.28
N ALA A 111 -11.97 -29.21 4.10
CA ALA A 111 -11.80 -28.40 2.90
C ALA A 111 -10.33 -27.97 2.82
N GLY A 112 -9.75 -28.05 1.63
CA GLY A 112 -8.40 -27.54 1.40
C GLY A 112 -8.33 -26.02 1.65
N PRO A 113 -7.12 -25.46 1.77
CA PRO A 113 -6.94 -24.02 1.91
C PRO A 113 -7.63 -23.30 0.74
N ILE A 114 -8.19 -22.14 1.05
CA ILE A 114 -8.99 -21.32 0.12
C ILE A 114 -8.08 -20.57 -0.84
N ASN A 115 -6.94 -20.14 -0.31
CA ASN A 115 -5.91 -19.37 -1.00
C ASN A 115 -4.62 -20.20 -1.02
N SER A 116 -3.90 -20.15 -2.14
CA SER A 116 -2.60 -20.83 -2.29
C SER A 116 -1.49 -20.13 -1.50
N VAL A 117 -0.44 -20.89 -1.17
CA VAL A 117 0.83 -20.33 -0.69
C VAL A 117 1.41 -19.39 -1.76
N PRO A 118 1.98 -18.21 -1.40
CA PRO A 118 2.57 -17.29 -2.37
C PRO A 118 3.65 -17.98 -3.21
N GLN A 119 3.56 -17.85 -4.53
CA GLN A 119 4.51 -18.47 -5.47
C GLN A 119 5.53 -17.45 -5.99
N PRO A 120 6.79 -17.85 -6.24
CA PRO A 120 7.76 -17.11 -7.05
C PRO A 120 7.17 -16.66 -8.39
N ILE A 121 7.60 -15.51 -8.92
CA ILE A 121 7.15 -15.04 -10.24
C ILE A 121 7.94 -15.78 -11.32
N GLN A 122 7.25 -16.47 -12.22
CA GLN A 122 7.91 -17.28 -13.26
C GLN A 122 8.81 -16.42 -14.16
N ALA A 123 9.91 -17.02 -14.64
CA ALA A 123 10.80 -16.38 -15.61
C ALA A 123 10.06 -16.12 -16.93
N VAL A 124 10.31 -14.96 -17.53
CA VAL A 124 9.71 -14.54 -18.82
C VAL A 124 10.64 -14.93 -19.94
N HIS A 125 10.15 -15.71 -20.90
CA HIS A 125 10.93 -16.13 -22.06
C HIS A 125 10.55 -15.34 -23.31
N ALA A 126 11.44 -15.35 -24.32
CA ALA A 126 11.26 -14.68 -25.61
C ALA A 126 9.89 -14.95 -26.27
N GLY A 127 9.41 -16.21 -26.24
CA GLY A 127 8.12 -16.59 -26.82
C GLY A 127 6.89 -16.06 -26.08
N ASP A 128 7.01 -15.72 -24.79
CA ASP A 128 5.88 -15.19 -24.01
C ASP A 128 5.56 -13.75 -24.44
N VAL A 129 6.59 -12.99 -24.83
CA VAL A 129 6.45 -11.60 -25.29
C VAL A 129 5.64 -11.49 -26.58
N SER A 130 5.76 -12.45 -27.50
CA SER A 130 4.94 -12.52 -28.72
C SER A 130 3.52 -13.01 -28.46
N GLY A 131 3.34 -13.92 -27.49
CA GLY A 131 2.03 -14.47 -27.13
C GLY A 131 1.11 -13.46 -26.41
N GLY A 132 1.68 -12.49 -25.70
CA GLY A 132 0.96 -11.60 -24.81
C GLY A 132 1.15 -12.02 -23.35
N ILE A 133 1.61 -11.10 -22.50
CA ILE A 133 1.87 -11.39 -21.09
C ILE A 133 0.94 -10.56 -20.21
N ALA A 134 0.20 -11.25 -19.35
CA ALA A 134 -0.44 -10.67 -18.17
C ALA A 134 0.29 -11.18 -16.92
N VAL A 135 0.70 -10.26 -16.05
CA VAL A 135 1.24 -10.58 -14.72
C VAL A 135 0.22 -10.12 -13.69
N GLU A 136 -0.54 -11.05 -13.12
CA GLU A 136 -1.31 -10.74 -11.91
C GLU A 136 -0.32 -10.57 -10.75
N VAL A 137 0.07 -9.33 -10.45
CA VAL A 137 1.03 -9.01 -9.36
C VAL A 137 0.50 -9.45 -7.98
N SER A 138 -0.83 -9.48 -7.79
CA SER A 138 -1.48 -9.89 -6.55
C SER A 138 -1.40 -11.40 -6.28
N THR A 139 -1.55 -12.24 -7.30
CA THR A 139 -1.47 -13.71 -7.18
C THR A 139 -0.07 -14.25 -7.50
N GLY A 140 0.73 -13.51 -8.25
CA GLY A 140 2.06 -13.85 -8.76
C GLY A 140 2.07 -14.87 -9.90
N THR A 141 0.91 -15.25 -10.44
CA THR A 141 0.84 -16.16 -11.59
C THR A 141 1.06 -15.39 -12.89
N ALA A 142 2.31 -15.05 -13.17
CA ALA A 142 2.76 -14.99 -14.56
C ALA A 142 2.78 -16.43 -15.10
N THR A 143 1.81 -16.82 -15.91
CA THR A 143 1.80 -18.15 -16.55
C THR A 143 2.65 -18.09 -17.81
N THR A 144 3.94 -18.42 -17.70
CA THR A 144 4.85 -18.38 -18.85
C THR A 144 4.86 -19.73 -19.59
N SER A 145 4.89 -19.67 -20.92
CA SER A 145 4.81 -20.82 -21.83
C SER A 145 6.18 -21.47 -22.08
N GLY A 146 7.26 -20.82 -21.63
CA GLY A 146 8.58 -21.44 -21.49
C GLY A 146 9.30 -21.75 -22.80
N LYS A 147 9.41 -20.78 -23.71
CA LYS A 147 10.06 -20.95 -25.02
C LYS A 147 11.07 -19.85 -25.35
N GLY A 148 12.30 -20.25 -25.66
CA GLY A 148 13.43 -19.36 -25.95
C GLY A 148 14.19 -18.94 -24.70
N ALA A 149 15.14 -18.01 -24.87
CA ALA A 149 15.93 -17.45 -23.77
C ALA A 149 15.03 -16.72 -22.76
N VAL A 150 15.45 -16.71 -21.48
CA VAL A 150 14.87 -15.82 -20.47
C VAL A 150 15.28 -14.39 -20.80
N LEU A 151 14.34 -13.45 -20.73
CA LEU A 151 14.61 -12.04 -20.99
C LEU A 151 14.91 -11.31 -19.66
N PRO A 152 16.08 -10.68 -19.50
CA PRO A 152 16.39 -9.90 -18.31
C PRO A 152 15.44 -8.70 -18.20
N ARG A 153 14.87 -8.53 -17.01
CA ARG A 153 13.92 -7.47 -16.69
C ARG A 153 14.66 -6.19 -16.30
N LYS A 154 14.46 -5.11 -17.06
CA LYS A 154 15.05 -3.79 -16.80
C LYS A 154 14.07 -2.92 -16.00
N LEU A 155 14.62 -2.21 -15.01
CA LEU A 155 13.91 -1.18 -14.26
C LEU A 155 13.79 0.11 -15.08
N PHE A 156 12.67 0.81 -14.91
CA PHE A 156 12.41 2.16 -15.37
C PHE A 156 11.90 2.97 -14.19
N VAL A 157 12.28 4.24 -14.08
CA VAL A 157 11.74 5.15 -13.06
C VAL A 157 11.45 6.54 -13.64
N TRP A 158 10.54 7.26 -13.00
CA TRP A 158 10.26 8.67 -13.25
C TRP A 158 9.59 9.32 -12.02
N GLY A 159 9.47 10.66 -12.03
CA GLY A 159 9.11 11.47 -10.88
C GLY A 159 10.30 12.10 -10.17
N SER A 160 10.22 12.23 -8.85
CA SER A 160 11.31 12.67 -7.98
C SER A 160 12.05 11.49 -7.36
N GLY A 161 13.36 11.63 -7.18
CA GLY A 161 14.31 10.67 -6.60
C GLY A 161 15.27 11.30 -5.59
N ASP A 162 14.86 12.44 -5.03
CA ASP A 162 15.58 13.33 -4.11
C ASP A 162 15.93 12.72 -2.74
N ALA A 163 15.10 11.83 -2.20
CA ALA A 163 15.37 11.08 -0.98
C ALA A 163 15.95 9.68 -1.25
N GLY A 164 16.35 9.38 -2.50
CA GLY A 164 17.00 8.12 -2.86
C GLY A 164 16.09 7.00 -3.36
N GLN A 165 14.78 7.24 -3.45
CA GLN A 165 13.77 6.27 -3.90
C GLN A 165 14.01 5.70 -5.30
N PHE A 166 14.84 6.35 -6.12
CA PHE A 166 15.26 5.81 -7.42
C PHE A 166 16.36 4.75 -7.35
N GLY A 167 17.33 4.83 -6.44
CA GLY A 167 18.48 3.92 -6.41
C GLY A 167 19.64 4.25 -7.38
N VAL A 168 19.87 5.55 -7.68
CA VAL A 168 20.94 6.02 -8.61
C VAL A 168 22.26 6.43 -7.96
N GLY A 169 22.30 6.54 -6.63
CA GLY A 169 23.25 7.42 -5.95
C GLY A 169 22.70 8.84 -5.74
N PRO A 170 23.41 9.67 -4.96
CA PRO A 170 22.97 11.02 -4.62
C PRO A 170 22.85 11.91 -5.86
N PRO A 171 21.96 12.92 -5.84
CA PRO A 171 21.87 13.91 -6.92
C PRO A 171 23.14 14.76 -7.00
N GLU A 172 23.55 15.12 -8.22
CA GLU A 172 24.63 16.09 -8.45
C GLU A 172 24.03 17.50 -8.68
N ASP A 173 24.76 18.57 -8.34
CA ASP A 173 24.28 19.97 -8.42
C ASP A 173 23.70 20.35 -9.80
N ASP A 174 24.24 19.80 -10.89
CA ASP A 174 23.79 20.02 -12.27
C ASP A 174 22.87 18.89 -12.81
N LYS A 175 22.68 17.81 -12.05
CA LYS A 175 21.89 16.62 -12.42
C LYS A 175 21.05 16.15 -11.23
N PRO A 176 19.98 16.89 -10.86
CA PRO A 176 19.05 16.43 -9.84
C PRO A 176 18.35 15.14 -10.27
N ASN A 177 18.03 14.29 -9.30
CA ASN A 177 17.25 13.06 -9.49
C ASN A 177 15.76 13.36 -9.75
N LYS A 178 15.42 14.20 -10.74
CA LYS A 178 14.02 14.48 -11.15
C LYS A 178 13.82 14.21 -12.64
N LEU A 179 12.77 13.47 -12.99
CA LEU A 179 12.60 12.80 -14.27
C LEU A 179 11.15 12.88 -14.78
N ASN A 180 10.86 13.79 -15.70
CA ASN A 180 9.51 14.02 -16.25
C ASN A 180 8.96 12.94 -17.21
N LYS A 181 9.73 11.89 -17.50
CA LYS A 181 9.36 10.77 -18.39
C LYS A 181 10.08 9.50 -17.92
N PRO A 182 9.54 8.29 -18.15
CA PRO A 182 10.24 7.04 -17.88
C PRO A 182 11.60 7.03 -18.58
N LYS A 183 12.67 6.74 -17.84
CA LYS A 183 13.99 6.43 -18.41
C LYS A 183 14.36 4.98 -18.08
N PRO A 184 15.01 4.22 -18.99
CA PRO A 184 15.60 2.94 -18.64
C PRO A 184 16.66 3.20 -17.58
N PHE A 185 16.64 2.45 -16.49
CA PHE A 185 17.27 2.97 -15.28
C PHE A 185 18.79 2.97 -15.35
N GLY A 186 19.35 4.18 -15.32
CA GLY A 186 20.71 4.50 -15.75
C GLY A 186 21.80 4.30 -14.70
N ASN A 187 21.49 3.76 -13.52
CA ASN A 187 22.54 3.26 -12.65
C ASN A 187 23.23 2.10 -13.37
N LYS A 188 24.45 2.37 -13.88
CA LYS A 188 25.25 1.38 -14.62
C LYS A 188 25.49 0.14 -13.76
N GLU A 189 25.71 0.30 -12.46
CA GLU A 189 26.00 -0.79 -11.55
C GLU A 189 24.82 -1.77 -11.45
N ILE A 190 23.61 -1.29 -11.17
CA ILE A 190 22.42 -2.16 -11.12
C ILE A 190 22.12 -2.78 -12.49
N SER A 191 22.29 -2.03 -13.59
CA SER A 191 22.12 -2.60 -14.93
C SER A 191 23.14 -3.69 -15.26
N ILE A 192 24.40 -3.53 -14.82
CA ILE A 192 25.48 -4.51 -14.95
C ILE A 192 25.20 -5.73 -14.04
N GLN A 193 24.86 -5.53 -12.77
CA GLN A 193 24.48 -6.61 -11.84
C GLN A 193 23.29 -7.45 -12.36
N ILE A 194 22.34 -6.85 -13.09
CA ILE A 194 21.26 -7.61 -13.74
C ILE A 194 21.77 -8.43 -14.93
N ASP A 195 22.70 -7.90 -15.73
CA ASP A 195 23.21 -8.56 -16.95
C ASP A 195 24.32 -9.60 -16.66
N ASP A 196 25.15 -9.37 -15.63
CA ASP A 196 26.12 -10.32 -15.07
C ASP A 196 25.43 -11.43 -14.25
N GLY A 197 24.15 -11.25 -13.89
CA GLY A 197 23.29 -12.27 -13.28
C GLY A 197 23.23 -12.28 -11.75
N ASP A 198 23.74 -11.25 -11.07
CA ASP A 198 23.66 -11.11 -9.60
C ASP A 198 22.22 -11.06 -9.09
N PHE A 199 21.27 -10.56 -9.90
CA PHE A 199 19.82 -10.55 -9.61
C PHE A 199 19.13 -11.90 -9.95
N GLY A 200 19.91 -12.89 -10.36
CA GLY A 200 19.44 -14.14 -10.98
C GLY A 200 18.93 -13.92 -12.41
N ALA A 201 18.74 -15.01 -13.15
CA ALA A 201 18.41 -14.99 -14.58
C ALA A 201 17.10 -14.27 -14.94
N GLY A 202 16.19 -14.05 -13.98
CA GLY A 202 14.95 -13.32 -14.19
C GLY A 202 15.03 -11.80 -13.91
N GLY A 203 16.17 -11.28 -13.47
CA GLY A 203 16.30 -9.88 -13.04
C GLY A 203 15.38 -9.53 -11.86
N VAL A 204 14.78 -8.34 -11.91
CA VAL A 204 13.80 -7.88 -10.89
C VAL A 204 12.44 -8.56 -11.08
N GLU A 205 11.92 -9.28 -10.09
CA GLU A 205 10.58 -9.90 -10.10
C GLU A 205 9.46 -8.91 -9.71
N VAL A 206 9.66 -8.10 -8.68
CA VAL A 206 8.63 -7.20 -8.09
C VAL A 206 9.21 -5.81 -7.83
N VAL A 207 8.42 -4.76 -8.05
CA VAL A 207 8.67 -3.39 -7.53
C VAL A 207 7.44 -2.87 -6.81
N VAL A 208 7.65 -2.18 -5.68
CA VAL A 208 6.63 -1.46 -4.91
C VAL A 208 7.22 -0.14 -4.41
N GLY A 209 6.56 0.98 -4.72
CA GLY A 209 6.84 2.27 -4.09
C GLY A 209 6.12 2.40 -2.74
N GLY A 210 6.84 2.87 -1.73
CA GLY A 210 6.30 3.49 -0.50
C GLY A 210 6.41 5.01 -0.56
N GLY A 211 6.04 5.72 0.51
CA GLY A 211 5.89 7.19 0.51
C GLY A 211 7.05 7.95 -0.13
N MET A 212 8.26 7.80 0.44
CA MET A 212 9.52 8.33 -0.07
C MET A 212 10.60 7.24 -0.26
N HIS A 213 10.19 5.99 -0.48
CA HIS A 213 11.11 4.86 -0.63
C HIS A 213 10.61 3.81 -1.62
N SER A 214 11.50 2.94 -2.06
CA SER A 214 11.24 1.86 -3.01
C SER A 214 11.68 0.52 -2.44
N VAL A 215 10.89 -0.52 -2.68
CA VAL A 215 11.20 -1.91 -2.35
C VAL A 215 11.09 -2.76 -3.61
N MET A 216 12.06 -3.64 -3.84
CA MET A 216 11.99 -4.63 -4.92
C MET A 216 12.33 -6.04 -4.44
N ILE A 217 11.88 -7.04 -5.21
CA ILE A 217 12.29 -8.44 -5.07
C ILE A 217 12.96 -8.86 -6.38
N ASP A 218 14.12 -9.51 -6.29
CA ASP A 218 14.82 -10.09 -7.45
C ASP A 218 14.48 -11.57 -7.69
N SER A 219 15.01 -12.17 -8.77
CA SER A 219 14.70 -13.56 -9.12
C SER A 219 15.39 -14.62 -8.24
N LEU A 220 16.31 -14.20 -7.37
CA LEU A 220 16.80 -15.02 -6.26
C LEU A 220 15.83 -14.97 -5.06
N GLY A 221 14.97 -13.95 -4.99
CA GLY A 221 14.04 -13.68 -3.90
C GLY A 221 14.60 -12.80 -2.79
N ARG A 222 15.68 -12.05 -3.03
CA ARG A 222 16.20 -11.06 -2.09
C ARG A 222 15.28 -9.84 -2.09
N ILE A 223 15.04 -9.25 -0.92
CA ILE A 223 14.35 -7.95 -0.80
C ILE A 223 15.43 -6.86 -0.80
N LEU A 224 15.31 -5.88 -1.69
CA LEU A 224 16.23 -4.74 -1.81
C LEU A 224 15.46 -3.43 -1.58
N THR A 225 16.05 -2.48 -0.86
CA THR A 225 15.42 -1.21 -0.45
C THR A 225 16.31 0.01 -0.74
N SER A 226 15.69 1.13 -1.13
CA SER A 226 16.34 2.43 -1.39
C SER A 226 15.34 3.56 -1.11
N GLY A 227 15.78 4.73 -0.64
CA GLY A 227 14.93 5.87 -0.30
C GLY A 227 15.08 6.36 1.14
N ALA A 228 14.12 7.19 1.58
CA ALA A 228 14.15 7.80 2.90
C ALA A 228 14.24 6.76 4.03
N GLU A 229 15.11 7.02 5.01
CA GLU A 229 15.33 6.18 6.18
C GLU A 229 15.26 7.00 7.47
N ASP A 230 14.04 7.19 8.00
CA ASP A 230 13.82 7.90 9.25
C ASP A 230 14.08 6.99 10.47
N TYR A 231 13.40 5.83 10.51
CA TYR A 231 13.26 4.98 11.70
C TYR A 231 13.08 3.48 11.37
N GLY A 232 13.91 2.95 10.48
CA GLY A 232 13.90 1.55 10.05
C GLY A 232 13.10 1.26 8.78
N THR A 233 12.71 2.28 8.03
CA THR A 233 11.87 2.22 6.82
C THR A 233 12.39 1.20 5.80
N LEU A 234 13.71 1.12 5.63
CA LEU A 234 14.37 0.28 4.63
C LEU A 234 14.66 -1.15 5.12
N GLY A 235 14.37 -1.49 6.38
CA GLY A 235 14.63 -2.82 6.94
C GLY A 235 16.12 -3.19 7.04
N ARG A 236 16.99 -2.18 7.01
CA ARG A 236 18.46 -2.26 7.07
C ARG A 236 19.00 -1.04 7.82
N LYS A 237 20.20 -1.11 8.36
CA LYS A 237 20.81 -0.01 9.13
C LYS A 237 22.21 0.31 8.67
N HIS A 238 22.46 1.58 8.33
CA HIS A 238 23.80 2.03 8.02
C HIS A 238 24.74 1.92 9.24
N ARG A 239 26.00 1.55 9.01
CA ARG A 239 27.01 1.27 10.06
C ARG A 239 28.41 1.89 9.81
N GLY A 240 28.51 2.88 8.92
CA GLY A 240 29.67 3.76 8.75
C GLY A 240 29.42 5.18 9.27
N ASP A 241 30.33 6.09 8.93
CA ASP A 241 30.26 7.51 9.29
C ASP A 241 29.09 8.22 8.57
N ALA A 242 28.50 9.23 9.22
CA ALA A 242 27.23 9.85 8.81
C ALA A 242 27.21 10.36 7.34
N ALA A 243 28.32 10.89 6.82
CA ALA A 243 28.42 11.34 5.42
C ALA A 243 28.20 10.19 4.42
N ASN A 244 28.72 8.99 4.72
CA ASN A 244 28.53 7.80 3.89
C ASN A 244 27.17 7.12 4.15
N ALA A 245 26.44 7.56 5.19
CA ALA A 245 25.14 7.01 5.54
C ALA A 245 24.08 7.44 4.53
N GLU A 246 24.05 8.74 4.22
CA GLU A 246 23.12 9.33 3.27
C GLU A 246 23.28 8.70 1.88
N GLU A 247 24.51 8.62 1.33
CA GLU A 247 24.81 7.95 0.05
C GLU A 247 24.31 6.50 -0.02
N SER A 248 24.28 5.77 1.10
CA SER A 248 23.82 4.37 1.18
C SER A 248 22.30 4.21 1.13
N TYR A 249 21.55 5.30 1.27
CA TYR A 249 20.09 5.33 1.13
C TYR A 249 19.66 5.68 -0.30
N PHE A 250 20.53 6.33 -1.07
CA PHE A 250 20.35 6.55 -2.52
C PHE A 250 20.61 5.33 -3.41
N ASN A 251 20.96 4.18 -2.83
CA ASN A 251 21.28 2.95 -3.54
C ASN A 251 20.48 1.76 -2.99
N PHE A 252 20.05 0.86 -3.89
CA PHE A 252 19.37 -0.37 -3.48
C PHE A 252 20.35 -1.33 -2.80
N ALA A 253 20.06 -1.68 -1.55
CA ALA A 253 20.79 -2.71 -0.80
C ALA A 253 19.80 -3.67 -0.12
N ALA A 254 20.28 -4.86 0.23
CA ALA A 254 19.44 -5.89 0.84
C ALA A 254 18.95 -5.49 2.24
N VAL A 255 17.71 -5.90 2.58
CA VAL A 255 17.24 -5.92 3.96
C VAL A 255 18.09 -6.86 4.80
N GLU A 256 18.20 -6.60 6.10
CA GLU A 256 19.04 -7.40 6.98
C GLU A 256 18.27 -8.55 7.63
N GLY A 257 18.99 -9.58 8.10
CA GLY A 257 18.39 -10.71 8.82
C GLY A 257 17.59 -11.70 7.96
N LEU A 258 17.27 -11.38 6.70
CA LEU A 258 16.60 -12.25 5.73
C LEU A 258 17.49 -12.49 4.50
N SER A 259 17.57 -13.73 4.01
CA SER A 259 18.25 -14.04 2.74
C SER A 259 17.77 -15.36 2.11
N PRO A 260 17.58 -15.47 0.78
CA PRO A 260 17.22 -16.74 0.14
C PRO A 260 18.26 -17.85 0.33
N THR A 261 19.53 -17.50 0.57
CA THR A 261 20.62 -18.45 0.82
C THR A 261 20.76 -18.82 2.30
N GLY A 262 20.18 -18.04 3.21
CA GLY A 262 20.47 -18.10 4.65
C GLY A 262 21.78 -17.38 5.04
N THR A 263 22.42 -16.67 4.11
CA THR A 263 23.64 -15.88 4.36
C THR A 263 23.41 -14.41 4.00
N GLY A 264 23.75 -13.49 4.90
CA GLY A 264 23.54 -12.06 4.76
C GLY A 264 24.08 -11.25 5.95
N ILE A 265 23.73 -9.98 6.05
CA ILE A 265 24.12 -9.13 7.18
C ILE A 265 23.25 -9.47 8.39
N ASN A 266 23.89 -9.75 9.52
CA ASN A 266 23.22 -10.01 10.80
C ASN A 266 22.81 -8.68 11.46
N PRO A 267 21.51 -8.47 11.77
CA PRO A 267 21.01 -7.24 12.39
C PRO A 267 21.69 -6.84 13.71
N ILE A 268 22.15 -7.82 14.50
CA ILE A 268 22.62 -7.65 15.88
C ILE A 268 24.04 -7.08 15.90
N ASP A 269 24.95 -7.62 15.08
CA ASP A 269 26.38 -7.25 15.09
C ASP A 269 26.88 -6.60 13.80
N GLY A 270 26.04 -6.53 12.76
CA GLY A 270 26.32 -5.87 11.50
C GLY A 270 27.27 -6.61 10.57
N LYS A 271 27.57 -7.90 10.82
CA LYS A 271 28.52 -8.66 10.02
C LYS A 271 27.83 -9.62 9.06
N GLN A 272 28.53 -9.94 7.97
CA GLN A 272 28.14 -11.01 7.07
C GLN A 272 28.23 -12.36 7.79
N GLY A 273 27.14 -13.12 7.79
CA GLY A 273 27.05 -14.41 8.47
C GLY A 273 25.73 -15.12 8.19
N THR A 274 25.37 -16.08 9.05
CA THR A 274 24.08 -16.78 8.97
C THR A 274 22.93 -15.88 9.38
N VAL A 275 21.87 -15.87 8.58
CA VAL A 275 20.62 -15.12 8.77
C VAL A 275 19.41 -16.03 8.51
N GLU A 276 18.17 -15.55 8.65
CA GLU A 276 17.00 -16.38 8.33
C GLU A 276 16.96 -16.70 6.83
N LYS A 277 16.81 -18.00 6.51
CA LYS A 277 16.55 -18.42 5.13
C LYS A 277 15.13 -18.03 4.73
N TYR A 278 15.01 -17.12 3.75
CA TYR A 278 13.77 -16.47 3.37
C TYR A 278 13.81 -16.09 1.89
N ARG A 279 13.04 -16.76 1.01
CA ARG A 279 12.87 -16.36 -0.39
C ARG A 279 11.60 -15.51 -0.51
N ALA A 280 11.73 -14.19 -0.58
CA ALA A 280 10.59 -13.33 -0.74
C ALA A 280 9.84 -13.63 -2.07
N THR A 281 8.53 -13.42 -2.04
CA THR A 281 7.63 -13.58 -3.20
C THR A 281 6.63 -12.42 -3.30
N ARG A 282 6.18 -11.86 -2.18
CA ARG A 282 5.34 -10.65 -2.13
C ARG A 282 5.94 -9.65 -1.15
N VAL A 283 5.76 -8.37 -1.44
CA VAL A 283 6.08 -7.27 -0.52
C VAL A 283 4.99 -6.21 -0.63
N ALA A 284 4.71 -5.53 0.47
CA ALA A 284 3.85 -4.36 0.55
C ALA A 284 4.59 -3.26 1.31
N SER A 285 4.42 -2.01 0.88
CA SER A 285 5.07 -0.85 1.48
C SER A 285 4.03 0.21 1.85
N ALA A 286 4.18 0.75 3.04
CA ALA A 286 3.42 1.88 3.58
C ALA A 286 4.20 3.20 3.32
N ASP A 287 3.85 4.28 4.01
CA ASP A 287 4.65 5.51 4.00
C ASP A 287 6.10 5.22 4.46
N ALA A 288 6.23 4.65 5.66
CA ALA A 288 7.50 4.41 6.34
C ALA A 288 7.61 3.03 7.06
N ALA A 289 6.89 2.03 6.55
CA ALA A 289 6.94 0.65 7.02
C ALA A 289 6.84 -0.34 5.85
N GLY A 290 7.37 -1.54 6.04
CA GLY A 290 7.32 -2.63 5.05
C GLY A 290 6.82 -3.94 5.63
N ALA A 291 6.27 -4.80 4.77
CA ALA A 291 5.93 -6.18 5.10
C ALA A 291 6.12 -7.11 3.90
N ALA A 292 6.62 -8.32 4.14
CA ALA A 292 6.91 -9.31 3.10
C ALA A 292 6.33 -10.71 3.41
N LEU A 293 6.10 -11.48 2.36
CA LEU A 293 5.82 -12.92 2.40
C LEU A 293 6.88 -13.68 1.59
N ASP A 294 7.22 -14.89 2.04
CA ASP A 294 8.07 -15.83 1.31
C ASP A 294 7.28 -16.89 0.54
N ASP A 295 8.00 -17.84 -0.08
CA ASP A 295 7.46 -19.01 -0.77
C ASP A 295 6.84 -20.08 0.15
N GLN A 296 6.76 -19.81 1.46
CA GLN A 296 6.05 -20.61 2.46
C GLN A 296 4.82 -19.85 3.02
N GLY A 297 4.68 -18.55 2.74
CA GLY A 297 3.63 -17.70 3.30
C GLY A 297 3.92 -17.19 4.71
N ARG A 298 5.19 -17.16 5.14
CA ARG A 298 5.62 -16.63 6.44
C ARG A 298 5.76 -15.11 6.37
N LEU A 299 5.06 -14.41 7.25
CA LEU A 299 5.00 -12.94 7.27
C LEU A 299 6.16 -12.32 8.07
N ARG A 300 6.78 -11.28 7.49
CA ARG A 300 7.79 -10.43 8.14
C ARG A 300 7.41 -8.95 7.97
N SER A 301 7.74 -8.08 8.93
CA SER A 301 7.46 -6.64 8.84
C SER A 301 8.48 -5.78 9.62
N TRP A 302 8.63 -4.51 9.22
CA TRP A 302 9.64 -3.56 9.69
C TRP A 302 9.18 -2.10 9.51
N GLY A 303 10.00 -1.14 9.97
CA GLY A 303 9.74 0.29 9.93
C GLY A 303 8.86 0.78 11.09
N TYR A 304 7.98 1.75 10.82
CA TYR A 304 7.15 2.37 11.85
C TYR A 304 5.82 2.93 11.33
N PHE A 305 4.90 3.21 12.26
CA PHE A 305 3.68 3.97 12.02
C PHE A 305 3.73 5.30 12.77
N LYS A 306 3.11 6.34 12.19
CA LYS A 306 2.83 7.62 12.83
C LYS A 306 1.42 7.55 13.44
N ASP A 307 1.30 7.79 14.76
CA ASP A 307 0.00 7.96 15.40
C ASP A 307 -0.55 9.40 15.22
N GLY A 308 -1.79 9.64 15.67
CA GLY A 308 -2.44 10.95 15.56
C GLY A 308 -1.85 12.07 16.43
N GLU A 309 -0.80 11.79 17.21
CA GLU A 309 -0.01 12.78 17.96
C GLU A 309 1.44 12.84 17.41
N GLY A 310 1.67 12.31 16.19
CA GLY A 310 2.97 12.26 15.52
C GLY A 310 3.97 11.26 16.13
N ARG A 311 3.54 10.36 17.02
CA ARG A 311 4.46 9.42 17.69
C ARG A 311 4.77 8.22 16.80
N VAL A 312 6.05 7.86 16.79
CA VAL A 312 6.64 6.71 16.10
C VAL A 312 6.39 5.43 16.91
N CYS A 313 5.80 4.40 16.30
CA CYS A 313 5.41 3.19 17.01
C CYS A 313 5.40 1.90 16.14
N PHE A 314 5.54 0.74 16.79
CA PHE A 314 5.52 -0.59 16.16
C PHE A 314 4.96 -1.69 17.11
N ALA A 315 4.75 -2.89 16.56
CA ALA A 315 4.02 -4.03 17.14
C ALA A 315 4.72 -4.84 18.24
N ASP A 316 6.01 -4.63 18.51
CA ASP A 316 6.79 -5.32 19.56
C ASP A 316 7.45 -4.30 20.48
N SER A 317 7.19 -4.36 21.79
CA SER A 317 7.80 -3.43 22.74
C SER A 317 7.84 -3.90 24.20
N ASP A 318 8.61 -4.95 24.49
CA ASP A 318 9.05 -5.13 25.89
C ASP A 318 10.03 -4.00 26.29
N GLY A 319 9.69 -3.23 27.34
CA GLY A 319 10.53 -2.14 27.87
C GLY A 319 9.80 -0.81 28.16
N PRO A 320 9.96 -0.23 29.37
CA PRO A 320 9.22 0.97 29.77
C PRO A 320 9.89 2.28 29.33
N GLY A 321 9.53 2.82 28.15
CA GLY A 321 9.65 4.25 27.88
C GLY A 321 10.05 4.65 26.45
N ARG A 322 9.23 5.54 25.86
CA ARG A 322 9.34 6.18 24.53
C ARG A 322 9.07 5.28 23.32
N ASN A 323 8.84 5.97 22.21
CA ASN A 323 8.73 5.50 20.84
C ASN A 323 9.75 4.39 20.54
N LYS A 324 9.32 3.38 19.77
CA LYS A 324 10.18 2.28 19.28
C LYS A 324 9.96 2.07 17.78
N GLU A 325 11.03 1.60 17.16
CA GLU A 325 11.33 1.68 15.73
C GLU A 325 11.80 0.30 15.27
N GLN A 326 11.22 -0.29 14.23
CA GLN A 326 11.56 -1.65 13.82
C GLN A 326 12.57 -1.66 12.66
N TRP A 327 13.84 -1.43 12.99
CA TRP A 327 14.96 -1.32 12.04
C TRP A 327 15.19 -2.50 11.10
N TYR A 328 14.63 -3.67 11.40
CA TYR A 328 14.88 -4.91 10.67
C TYR A 328 13.61 -5.78 10.61
N PRO A 329 13.42 -6.61 9.56
CA PRO A 329 12.27 -7.51 9.46
C PRO A 329 12.16 -8.50 10.64
N ILE A 330 11.01 -8.51 11.32
CA ILE A 330 10.69 -9.52 12.36
C ILE A 330 9.46 -10.34 12.02
N ALA A 331 9.35 -11.53 12.62
CA ALA A 331 8.07 -12.23 12.76
C ALA A 331 7.13 -11.39 13.65
N LEU A 332 5.85 -11.30 13.28
CA LEU A 332 4.88 -10.51 14.04
C LEU A 332 4.36 -11.30 15.26
N PRO A 333 4.50 -10.79 16.49
CA PRO A 333 4.17 -11.54 17.70
C PRO A 333 2.73 -12.07 17.75
N GLY A 334 2.58 -13.34 18.11
CA GLY A 334 1.28 -14.02 18.29
C GLY A 334 0.61 -14.52 17.01
N ILE A 335 1.17 -14.27 15.82
CA ILE A 335 0.67 -14.79 14.52
C ILE A 335 1.73 -15.53 13.71
N GLU A 336 2.88 -15.86 14.31
CA GLU A 336 4.03 -16.52 13.67
C GLU A 336 3.73 -17.92 13.13
N HIS A 337 2.62 -18.51 13.58
CA HIS A 337 2.13 -19.84 13.23
C HIS A 337 1.04 -19.83 12.13
N GLU A 338 0.45 -18.66 11.84
CA GLU A 338 -0.48 -18.50 10.72
C GLU A 338 0.31 -18.35 9.41
N HIS A 339 -0.25 -18.85 8.32
CA HIS A 339 0.37 -18.79 6.98
C HIS A 339 -0.49 -17.94 6.06
N PHE A 340 0.15 -17.10 5.26
CA PHE A 340 -0.48 -16.00 4.53
C PHE A 340 -0.31 -16.13 3.01
N ALA A 341 -1.40 -15.83 2.28
CA ALA A 341 -1.46 -15.82 0.81
C ALA A 341 -1.20 -14.43 0.21
N ALA A 342 -1.51 -13.37 0.95
CA ALA A 342 -1.31 -11.99 0.51
C ALA A 342 -1.08 -11.04 1.70
N VAL A 343 -0.37 -9.95 1.44
CA VAL A 343 -0.21 -8.79 2.32
C VAL A 343 -0.46 -7.53 1.49
N ALA A 344 -1.09 -6.52 2.07
CA ALA A 344 -1.36 -5.22 1.45
C ALA A 344 -1.08 -4.11 2.46
N ALA A 345 -0.72 -2.93 1.96
CA ALA A 345 -0.38 -1.76 2.76
C ALA A 345 -1.14 -0.54 2.25
N GLY A 346 -1.66 0.27 3.18
CA GLY A 346 -1.97 1.67 2.95
C GLY A 346 -0.89 2.56 3.57
N GLU A 347 -1.20 3.84 3.73
CA GLU A 347 -0.26 4.87 4.20
C GLU A 347 0.35 4.56 5.58
N ASN A 348 -0.48 4.23 6.56
CA ASN A 348 -0.07 3.91 7.95
C ASN A 348 -0.75 2.64 8.48
N HIS A 349 -1.06 1.67 7.61
CA HIS A 349 -1.65 0.39 8.04
C HIS A 349 -1.38 -0.76 7.07
N PHE A 350 -1.51 -2.00 7.55
CA PHE A 350 -1.45 -3.21 6.74
C PHE A 350 -2.69 -4.08 6.91
N LEU A 351 -2.96 -4.88 5.87
CA LEU A 351 -3.84 -6.04 5.91
C LEU A 351 -3.04 -7.30 5.51
N ALA A 352 -3.33 -8.44 6.13
CA ALA A 352 -2.77 -9.74 5.74
C ALA A 352 -3.86 -10.82 5.63
N LEU A 353 -3.80 -11.64 4.60
CA LEU A 353 -4.80 -12.66 4.26
C LEU A 353 -4.22 -14.06 4.44
N THR A 354 -4.83 -14.86 5.30
CA THR A 354 -4.40 -16.25 5.55
C THR A 354 -4.77 -17.21 4.41
N LEU A 355 -4.09 -18.36 4.32
CA LEU A 355 -4.47 -19.47 3.42
C LEU A 355 -5.93 -19.92 3.62
N ASN A 356 -6.45 -19.77 4.84
CA ASN A 356 -7.81 -20.12 5.26
C ASN A 356 -8.81 -18.95 5.16
N GLY A 357 -8.45 -17.85 4.50
CA GLY A 357 -9.36 -16.74 4.18
C GLY A 357 -9.71 -15.78 5.33
N LYS A 358 -9.10 -15.91 6.52
CA LYS A 358 -9.15 -14.85 7.56
C LYS A 358 -8.31 -13.66 7.12
N VAL A 359 -8.78 -12.44 7.40
CA VAL A 359 -8.02 -11.19 7.24
C VAL A 359 -7.57 -10.67 8.62
N TYR A 360 -6.33 -10.18 8.71
CA TYR A 360 -5.75 -9.53 9.88
C TYR A 360 -5.41 -8.07 9.56
N SER A 361 -5.41 -7.18 10.55
CA SER A 361 -5.02 -5.77 10.41
C SER A 361 -4.18 -5.23 11.57
N TRP A 362 -3.22 -4.35 11.24
CA TRP A 362 -2.45 -3.57 12.20
C TRP A 362 -1.99 -2.21 11.65
N GLY A 363 -1.66 -1.29 12.55
CA GLY A 363 -1.18 0.07 12.25
C GLY A 363 -2.03 1.14 12.92
N THR A 364 -2.11 2.31 12.31
CA THR A 364 -2.95 3.43 12.76
C THR A 364 -4.42 3.21 12.37
N ASN A 365 -5.37 3.64 13.22
CA ASN A 365 -6.82 3.41 13.03
C ASN A 365 -7.67 4.70 13.11
N THR A 366 -7.07 5.89 12.97
CA THR A 366 -7.74 7.21 13.10
C THR A 366 -8.89 7.45 12.11
N CYS A 367 -8.90 6.72 10.99
CA CYS A 367 -9.94 6.74 9.97
C CYS A 367 -10.78 5.45 9.92
N TYR A 368 -10.61 4.54 10.89
CA TYR A 368 -11.10 3.16 10.87
C TYR A 368 -10.51 2.27 9.76
N GLN A 369 -9.31 2.59 9.25
CA GLN A 369 -8.66 1.82 8.18
C GLN A 369 -8.35 0.36 8.55
N LEU A 370 -8.34 -0.01 9.84
CA LEU A 370 -8.19 -1.41 10.29
C LEU A 370 -9.49 -2.24 10.19
N GLY A 371 -10.62 -1.63 9.82
CA GLY A 371 -11.92 -2.29 9.62
C GLY A 371 -12.59 -2.73 10.93
N ARG A 372 -12.16 -2.16 12.06
CA ARG A 372 -12.62 -2.51 13.40
C ARG A 372 -12.62 -1.28 14.29
N SER A 373 -13.65 -1.15 15.14
CA SER A 373 -13.67 -0.15 16.20
C SER A 373 -12.61 -0.47 17.25
N SER A 374 -11.68 0.45 17.46
CA SER A 374 -10.79 0.45 18.62
C SER A 374 -11.19 1.59 19.56
N ASN A 375 -10.71 1.54 20.81
CA ASN A 375 -10.86 2.64 21.75
C ASN A 375 -9.57 3.46 21.70
N PRO A 376 -9.56 4.73 21.26
CA PRO A 376 -8.33 5.50 21.11
C PRO A 376 -7.49 5.58 22.41
N ARG A 377 -8.14 5.58 23.58
CA ARG A 377 -7.48 5.56 24.89
C ARG A 377 -6.74 4.24 25.21
N LYS A 378 -6.86 3.22 24.35
CA LYS A 378 -6.07 1.98 24.41
C LYS A 378 -4.81 2.01 23.54
N VAL A 379 -4.73 2.84 22.50
CA VAL A 379 -3.54 2.91 21.62
C VAL A 379 -2.30 3.32 22.41
N ALA A 380 -2.47 4.22 23.40
CA ALA A 380 -1.42 4.63 24.33
C ALA A 380 -1.18 3.66 25.53
N GLN A 381 -1.79 2.47 25.56
CA GLN A 381 -1.51 1.49 26.61
C GLN A 381 -0.17 0.79 26.35
N LYS A 382 0.61 0.63 27.42
CA LYS A 382 1.94 0.00 27.36
C LYS A 382 1.81 -1.52 27.39
N PHE A 383 2.71 -2.19 26.69
CA PHE A 383 2.99 -3.61 26.90
C PHE A 383 3.31 -3.85 28.38
N THR A 384 2.81 -4.94 28.94
CA THR A 384 3.01 -5.27 30.35
C THR A 384 3.64 -6.66 30.48
N LYS A 385 4.93 -6.70 30.82
CA LYS A 385 5.73 -7.94 30.96
C LYS A 385 5.84 -8.72 29.63
N GLY A 386 6.22 -8.06 28.54
CA GLY A 386 6.27 -8.66 27.20
C GLY A 386 4.92 -8.92 26.52
N GLU A 387 3.80 -8.95 27.25
CA GLU A 387 2.48 -9.13 26.64
C GLU A 387 1.97 -7.83 25.98
N PRO A 388 1.48 -7.88 24.73
CA PRO A 388 0.88 -6.72 24.06
C PRO A 388 -0.40 -6.27 24.77
N PRO A 389 -0.75 -4.96 24.74
CA PRO A 389 -2.01 -4.48 25.26
C PRO A 389 -3.15 -5.18 24.54
N LYS A 390 -4.08 -5.76 25.30
CA LYS A 390 -5.25 -6.41 24.72
C LYS A 390 -6.08 -5.39 23.93
N ASP A 391 -6.31 -5.71 22.65
CA ASP A 391 -6.95 -4.84 21.66
C ASP A 391 -6.09 -3.63 21.21
N CYS A 392 -4.75 -3.77 21.19
CA CYS A 392 -3.84 -2.78 20.59
C CYS A 392 -3.96 -2.76 19.05
N ASP A 393 -3.99 -1.56 18.46
CA ASP A 393 -4.09 -1.40 17.00
C ASP A 393 -2.80 -1.75 16.24
N LEU A 394 -1.65 -1.69 16.92
CA LEU A 394 -0.34 -2.08 16.35
C LEU A 394 -0.15 -3.60 16.30
N THR A 395 -0.93 -4.39 17.04
CA THR A 395 -0.85 -5.85 17.05
C THR A 395 -1.77 -6.45 15.98
N PRO A 396 -1.28 -7.32 15.07
CA PRO A 396 -2.10 -7.97 14.05
C PRO A 396 -3.30 -8.70 14.61
N THR A 397 -4.48 -8.13 14.36
CA THR A 397 -5.76 -8.59 14.95
C THR A 397 -6.69 -9.03 13.82
N PRO A 398 -7.36 -10.20 13.92
CA PRO A 398 -8.27 -10.68 12.88
C PRO A 398 -9.54 -9.80 12.78
N LEU A 399 -9.97 -9.51 11.55
CA LEU A 399 -11.23 -8.81 11.27
C LEU A 399 -12.41 -9.76 11.47
N ASN A 400 -13.29 -9.40 12.41
CA ASN A 400 -14.57 -10.07 12.60
C ASN A 400 -15.64 -9.48 11.68
N GLY A 401 -16.61 -10.30 11.24
CA GLY A 401 -17.72 -9.86 10.37
C GLY A 401 -17.46 -9.99 8.86
N LEU A 402 -16.25 -10.33 8.45
CA LEU A 402 -15.97 -10.80 7.10
C LEU A 402 -16.33 -12.29 6.95
N ALA A 403 -16.79 -12.69 5.76
CA ALA A 403 -16.75 -14.09 5.36
C ALA A 403 -15.33 -14.51 4.94
N GLU A 404 -15.15 -15.79 4.57
CA GLU A 404 -13.90 -16.29 3.99
C GLU A 404 -13.46 -15.41 2.80
N CYS A 405 -12.29 -14.77 2.88
CA CYS A 405 -11.77 -13.87 1.86
C CYS A 405 -10.78 -14.55 0.91
N LYS A 406 -10.72 -14.05 -0.33
CA LYS A 406 -9.76 -14.50 -1.36
C LYS A 406 -8.84 -13.40 -1.91
N ARG A 407 -9.18 -12.13 -1.71
CA ARG A 407 -8.30 -10.98 -2.00
C ARG A 407 -8.46 -9.91 -0.92
N ILE A 408 -7.40 -9.15 -0.67
CA ILE A 408 -7.36 -7.98 0.23
C ILE A 408 -6.61 -6.85 -0.47
N PHE A 409 -6.99 -5.61 -0.17
CA PHE A 409 -6.36 -4.42 -0.74
C PHE A 409 -6.46 -3.24 0.21
N CYS A 410 -5.64 -2.21 -0.04
CA CYS A 410 -5.69 -0.94 0.67
C CYS A 410 -5.75 0.22 -0.33
N GLY A 411 -6.37 1.32 0.10
CA GLY A 411 -5.96 2.66 -0.31
C GLY A 411 -5.17 3.31 0.83
N LEU A 412 -4.73 4.56 0.69
CA LEU A 412 -3.96 5.26 1.72
C LEU A 412 -4.59 5.13 3.13
N THR A 413 -5.85 5.53 3.28
CA THR A 413 -6.62 5.50 4.54
C THR A 413 -7.85 4.58 4.47
N ASN A 414 -7.79 3.55 3.62
CA ASN A 414 -8.88 2.61 3.35
C ASN A 414 -8.41 1.17 3.31
N GLY A 415 -9.26 0.25 3.77
CA GLY A 415 -9.07 -1.19 3.56
C GLY A 415 -10.24 -1.79 2.79
N PHE A 416 -9.96 -2.84 2.04
CA PHE A 416 -10.92 -3.55 1.19
C PHE A 416 -10.67 -5.06 1.22
N ALA A 417 -11.73 -5.83 0.98
CA ALA A 417 -11.62 -7.28 0.79
C ALA A 417 -12.61 -7.78 -0.27
N VAL A 418 -12.26 -8.90 -0.91
CA VAL A 418 -13.14 -9.67 -1.78
C VAL A 418 -13.36 -11.04 -1.13
N GLU A 419 -14.60 -11.28 -0.72
CA GLU A 419 -15.05 -12.56 -0.18
C GLU A 419 -15.00 -13.65 -1.27
N LYS A 420 -14.89 -14.92 -0.85
CA LYS A 420 -14.89 -16.11 -1.70
C LYS A 420 -16.08 -16.16 -2.67
N SER A 421 -17.21 -15.60 -2.25
CA SER A 421 -18.46 -15.36 -2.99
C SER A 421 -18.38 -14.31 -4.12
N GLY A 422 -17.28 -13.58 -4.23
CA GLY A 422 -17.14 -12.42 -5.11
C GLY A 422 -17.74 -11.13 -4.54
N LYS A 423 -18.31 -11.15 -3.32
CA LYS A 423 -18.77 -9.93 -2.63
C LYS A 423 -17.58 -9.05 -2.25
N VAL A 424 -17.63 -7.80 -2.70
CA VAL A 424 -16.63 -6.77 -2.42
C VAL A 424 -17.08 -5.93 -1.23
N VAL A 425 -16.17 -5.65 -0.30
CA VAL A 425 -16.38 -4.80 0.86
C VAL A 425 -15.26 -3.76 1.01
N GLY A 426 -15.59 -2.59 1.56
CA GLY A 426 -14.66 -1.50 1.83
C GLY A 426 -14.96 -0.77 3.14
N TRP A 427 -13.94 -0.16 3.72
CA TRP A 427 -14.01 0.58 5.00
C TRP A 427 -12.91 1.66 5.07
N GLY A 428 -12.88 2.44 6.15
CA GLY A 428 -11.92 3.53 6.34
C GLY A 428 -12.47 4.92 6.00
N LEU A 429 -11.62 5.84 5.56
CA LEU A 429 -12.00 7.23 5.25
C LEU A 429 -12.96 7.31 4.04
N ASN A 430 -13.99 8.16 4.11
CA ASN A 430 -15.03 8.24 3.08
C ASN A 430 -15.58 9.67 2.88
N THR A 431 -14.86 10.69 3.35
CA THR A 431 -15.18 12.12 3.17
C THR A 431 -15.48 12.45 1.72
N LYS A 432 -14.59 12.04 0.80
CA LYS A 432 -14.73 12.15 -0.65
C LYS A 432 -15.24 10.84 -1.31
N GLY A 433 -15.98 9.99 -0.59
CA GLY A 433 -16.66 8.83 -1.17
C GLY A 433 -15.77 7.66 -1.61
N GLN A 434 -14.47 7.71 -1.31
CA GLN A 434 -13.45 6.82 -1.85
C GLN A 434 -13.58 5.34 -1.43
N THR A 435 -14.47 4.98 -0.50
CA THR A 435 -14.79 3.57 -0.24
C THR A 435 -15.63 2.93 -1.36
N GLY A 436 -16.23 3.71 -2.25
CA GLY A 436 -17.16 3.23 -3.29
C GLY A 436 -18.49 2.66 -2.76
N THR A 437 -18.73 2.72 -1.45
CA THR A 437 -19.93 2.14 -0.81
C THR A 437 -21.23 2.88 -1.15
N GLY A 438 -21.16 4.06 -1.77
CA GLY A 438 -22.30 4.96 -1.97
C GLY A 438 -22.71 5.75 -0.72
N LEU A 439 -22.14 5.44 0.45
CA LEU A 439 -22.54 6.05 1.71
C LEU A 439 -22.07 7.51 1.83
N LYS A 440 -22.89 8.34 2.48
CA LYS A 440 -22.59 9.75 2.79
C LYS A 440 -21.71 9.92 4.04
N ALA A 441 -21.65 8.93 4.93
CA ALA A 441 -20.85 8.99 6.15
C ALA A 441 -19.36 9.27 5.85
N SER A 442 -18.72 10.13 6.64
CA SER A 442 -17.34 10.59 6.44
C SER A 442 -16.28 9.53 6.73
N LYS A 443 -16.60 8.51 7.53
CA LYS A 443 -15.77 7.32 7.80
C LYS A 443 -16.67 6.08 7.90
N ILE A 444 -16.16 4.93 7.47
CA ILE A 444 -16.86 3.64 7.46
C ILE A 444 -16.14 2.70 8.45
N ALA A 445 -16.74 2.49 9.62
CA ALA A 445 -16.05 1.90 10.78
C ALA A 445 -15.83 0.37 10.71
N THR A 446 -16.61 -0.33 9.89
CA THR A 446 -16.56 -1.79 9.69
C THR A 446 -16.83 -2.12 8.21
N PRO A 447 -16.42 -3.31 7.70
CA PRO A 447 -16.50 -3.65 6.29
C PRO A 447 -17.93 -3.54 5.71
N HIS A 448 -18.15 -2.57 4.83
CA HIS A 448 -19.45 -2.32 4.21
C HIS A 448 -19.46 -2.77 2.74
N THR A 449 -20.61 -3.23 2.24
CA THR A 449 -20.70 -3.87 0.91
C THR A 449 -20.68 -2.84 -0.22
N ILE A 450 -19.78 -3.02 -1.18
CA ILE A 450 -19.72 -2.20 -2.41
C ILE A 450 -20.68 -2.83 -3.43
N ALA A 451 -21.98 -2.56 -3.26
CA ALA A 451 -23.05 -3.22 -4.03
C ALA A 451 -23.00 -2.97 -5.55
N ALA A 452 -22.33 -1.91 -6.00
CA ALA A 452 -22.07 -1.61 -7.41
C ALA A 452 -21.08 -2.60 -8.06
N LEU A 453 -20.17 -3.21 -7.29
CA LEU A 453 -19.13 -4.13 -7.79
C LEU A 453 -19.49 -5.61 -7.59
N SER A 454 -20.77 -5.93 -7.35
CA SER A 454 -21.25 -7.31 -7.32
C SER A 454 -21.08 -7.97 -8.70
N PRO A 455 -20.49 -9.19 -8.83
CA PRO A 455 -20.29 -9.85 -10.12
C PRO A 455 -21.57 -10.05 -10.94
N VAL A 456 -22.74 -10.12 -10.29
CA VAL A 456 -24.05 -10.20 -10.94
C VAL A 456 -24.35 -8.97 -11.81
N ARG A 457 -23.77 -7.80 -11.50
CA ARG A 457 -23.88 -6.58 -12.32
C ARG A 457 -22.90 -6.55 -13.50
N HIS A 458 -21.86 -7.38 -13.47
CA HIS A 458 -20.70 -7.34 -14.36
C HIS A 458 -20.51 -8.65 -15.14
N ASN A 459 -21.62 -9.33 -15.48
CA ASN A 459 -21.63 -10.59 -16.24
C ASN A 459 -20.76 -11.71 -15.63
N GLY A 460 -20.61 -11.72 -14.29
CA GLY A 460 -19.77 -12.67 -13.56
C GLY A 460 -18.32 -12.23 -13.35
N ALA A 461 -17.89 -11.07 -13.88
CA ALA A 461 -16.56 -10.53 -13.61
C ALA A 461 -16.42 -10.09 -12.14
N GLU A 462 -15.35 -10.55 -11.49
CA GLU A 462 -15.01 -10.17 -10.11
C GLU A 462 -13.95 -9.08 -10.08
N VAL A 463 -13.87 -8.34 -8.96
CA VAL A 463 -12.73 -7.47 -8.68
C VAL A 463 -11.46 -8.32 -8.42
N VAL A 464 -10.39 -8.02 -9.15
CA VAL A 464 -9.07 -8.69 -9.08
C VAL A 464 -7.97 -7.80 -8.51
N GLN A 465 -8.14 -6.47 -8.57
CA GLN A 465 -7.26 -5.50 -7.91
C GLN A 465 -8.05 -4.28 -7.44
N ILE A 466 -7.67 -3.69 -6.31
CA ILE A 466 -8.11 -2.37 -5.85
C ILE A 466 -6.87 -1.58 -5.43
N VAL A 467 -6.80 -0.30 -5.77
CA VAL A 467 -5.77 0.64 -5.30
C VAL A 467 -6.42 2.00 -5.03
N GLY A 468 -5.95 2.73 -4.02
CA GLY A 468 -6.50 4.04 -3.68
C GLY A 468 -5.45 5.05 -3.24
N GLY A 469 -5.39 6.17 -3.96
CA GLY A 469 -4.58 7.32 -3.61
C GLY A 469 -5.24 8.21 -2.57
N ASN A 470 -4.91 9.50 -2.59
CA ASN A 470 -5.62 10.48 -1.76
C ASN A 470 -7.00 10.75 -2.37
N PHE A 471 -8.04 10.57 -1.55
CA PHE A 471 -9.45 10.83 -1.88
C PHE A 471 -10.04 10.12 -3.13
N HIS A 472 -9.36 9.12 -3.71
CA HIS A 472 -9.87 8.33 -4.84
C HIS A 472 -9.48 6.85 -4.75
N THR A 473 -10.25 5.97 -5.38
CA THR A 473 -9.98 4.52 -5.42
C THR A 473 -10.43 3.93 -6.75
N ALA A 474 -9.53 3.16 -7.38
CA ALA A 474 -9.75 2.43 -8.62
C ALA A 474 -9.86 0.92 -8.36
N PHE A 475 -10.74 0.26 -9.11
CA PHE A 475 -11.09 -1.16 -8.98
C PHE A 475 -10.98 -1.83 -10.36
N LEU A 476 -10.06 -2.78 -10.51
CA LEU A 476 -9.89 -3.58 -11.72
C LEU A 476 -10.72 -4.87 -11.62
N LEU A 477 -11.51 -5.15 -12.63
CA LEU A 477 -12.29 -6.39 -12.75
C LEU A 477 -11.60 -7.41 -13.66
N ALA A 478 -11.92 -8.70 -13.50
CA ALA A 478 -11.31 -9.82 -14.23
C ALA A 478 -11.50 -9.76 -15.77
N ASN A 479 -12.51 -9.01 -16.24
CA ASN A 479 -12.73 -8.73 -17.65
C ASN A 479 -11.75 -7.69 -18.21
N GLY A 480 -11.07 -6.92 -17.35
CA GLY A 480 -10.13 -5.86 -17.70
C GLY A 480 -10.73 -4.45 -17.71
N GLU A 481 -11.97 -4.27 -17.24
CA GLU A 481 -12.59 -2.96 -17.04
C GLU A 481 -12.16 -2.37 -15.69
N VAL A 482 -11.88 -1.07 -15.66
CA VAL A 482 -11.54 -0.32 -14.43
C VAL A 482 -12.71 0.58 -14.05
N TYR A 483 -13.16 0.47 -12.81
CA TYR A 483 -14.11 1.38 -12.20
C TYR A 483 -13.40 2.29 -11.18
N ILE A 484 -13.93 3.48 -10.92
CA ILE A 484 -13.31 4.45 -10.01
C ILE A 484 -14.36 5.23 -9.21
N CYS A 485 -14.02 5.63 -7.99
CA CYS A 485 -14.82 6.51 -7.15
C CYS A 485 -13.93 7.46 -6.36
N GLY A 486 -14.45 8.62 -5.96
CA GLY A 486 -13.68 9.59 -5.20
C GLY A 486 -14.08 11.04 -5.44
N ASP A 487 -13.14 11.92 -5.11
CA ASP A 487 -13.12 13.33 -5.48
C ASP A 487 -12.88 13.51 -6.98
N SER A 488 -13.63 14.37 -7.67
CA SER A 488 -13.39 14.67 -9.09
C SER A 488 -12.23 15.62 -9.36
N ASP A 489 -11.54 16.09 -8.32
CA ASP A 489 -10.54 17.14 -8.41
C ASP A 489 -9.22 16.66 -9.03
N GLU A 490 -8.45 17.58 -9.61
CA GLU A 490 -7.15 17.37 -10.24
C GLU A 490 -7.09 16.18 -11.23
N GLY A 491 -8.19 15.87 -11.92
CA GLY A 491 -8.27 14.81 -12.93
C GLY A 491 -8.25 13.36 -12.39
N LYS A 492 -8.24 13.15 -11.06
CA LYS A 492 -8.02 11.84 -10.38
C LYS A 492 -8.91 10.70 -10.88
N LEU A 493 -10.11 11.01 -11.35
CA LEU A 493 -11.09 10.01 -11.79
C LEU A 493 -10.88 9.50 -13.23
N GLY A 494 -10.06 10.13 -14.07
CA GLY A 494 -9.86 9.63 -15.44
C GLY A 494 -11.12 9.74 -16.32
N LEU A 495 -12.02 10.66 -15.99
CA LEU A 495 -13.30 10.87 -16.65
C LEU A 495 -13.28 12.22 -17.37
N ALA A 496 -13.69 12.25 -18.64
CA ALA A 496 -13.77 13.49 -19.42
C ALA A 496 -14.74 14.49 -18.77
N ALA A 497 -14.50 15.79 -18.95
CA ALA A 497 -15.26 16.87 -18.29
C ALA A 497 -16.76 16.91 -18.62
N ASP A 498 -17.19 16.30 -19.74
CA ASP A 498 -18.58 16.14 -20.15
C ASP A 498 -19.24 14.85 -19.62
N HIS A 499 -18.48 13.98 -18.95
CA HIS A 499 -18.96 12.69 -18.47
C HIS A 499 -20.09 12.85 -17.44
N PRO A 500 -21.22 12.10 -17.53
CA PRO A 500 -22.41 12.34 -16.69
C PRO A 500 -22.18 12.31 -15.17
N ALA A 501 -21.17 11.58 -14.68
CA ALA A 501 -20.82 11.54 -13.26
C ALA A 501 -20.13 12.84 -12.76
N LEU A 502 -19.58 13.66 -13.66
CA LEU A 502 -18.95 14.95 -13.35
C LEU A 502 -19.89 16.14 -13.55
N LYS A 503 -21.19 15.91 -13.82
CA LYS A 503 -22.16 16.97 -14.14
C LYS A 503 -22.25 18.01 -13.02
N GLY A 504 -21.74 19.21 -13.29
CA GLY A 504 -21.72 20.34 -12.35
C GLY A 504 -20.40 20.51 -11.59
N ALA A 505 -19.38 19.70 -11.87
CA ALA A 505 -18.03 19.91 -11.38
C ALA A 505 -17.38 21.12 -12.07
N THR A 506 -16.58 21.86 -11.32
CA THR A 506 -15.61 22.85 -11.82
C THR A 506 -14.31 22.73 -11.02
N ALA A 507 -13.22 23.33 -11.49
CA ALA A 507 -11.96 23.41 -10.73
C ALA A 507 -12.08 24.14 -9.38
N SER A 508 -13.18 24.89 -9.15
CA SER A 508 -13.49 25.55 -7.87
C SER A 508 -14.61 24.87 -7.07
N ASN A 509 -15.20 23.79 -7.61
CA ASN A 509 -16.31 23.04 -7.01
C ASN A 509 -16.29 21.60 -7.53
N PRO A 510 -15.38 20.73 -7.03
CA PRO A 510 -15.33 19.32 -7.43
C PRO A 510 -16.55 18.53 -6.94
N VAL A 511 -16.93 17.52 -7.71
CA VAL A 511 -18.07 16.63 -7.40
C VAL A 511 -17.56 15.32 -6.79
N VAL A 512 -18.26 14.83 -5.76
CA VAL A 512 -17.91 13.58 -5.08
C VAL A 512 -18.64 12.40 -5.70
N VAL A 513 -17.93 11.60 -6.50
CA VAL A 513 -18.42 10.39 -7.17
C VAL A 513 -18.38 9.21 -6.20
N ARG A 514 -19.44 9.03 -5.40
CA ARG A 514 -19.51 8.02 -4.31
C ARG A 514 -19.75 6.57 -4.77
N GLN A 515 -19.98 6.34 -6.06
CA GLN A 515 -20.23 5.02 -6.64
C GLN A 515 -19.19 4.69 -7.70
N PRO A 516 -18.60 3.48 -7.71
CA PRO A 516 -17.66 3.05 -8.74
C PRO A 516 -18.24 3.23 -10.15
N THR A 517 -17.55 4.04 -10.95
CA THR A 517 -17.92 4.52 -12.29
C THR A 517 -16.90 4.02 -13.31
N LEU A 518 -17.34 3.50 -14.46
CA LEU A 518 -16.45 2.94 -15.48
C LEU A 518 -15.52 4.02 -16.06
N VAL A 519 -14.22 3.75 -16.09
CA VAL A 519 -13.19 4.61 -16.70
C VAL A 519 -13.05 4.26 -18.19
N PRO A 520 -13.26 5.19 -19.14
CA PRO A 520 -13.01 4.96 -20.55
C PRO A 520 -11.50 4.96 -20.86
N PHE A 521 -11.04 3.97 -21.63
CA PHE A 521 -9.67 3.93 -22.14
C PHE A 521 -9.63 4.16 -23.65
N PRO A 522 -8.58 4.81 -24.19
CA PRO A 522 -8.30 4.79 -25.62
C PRO A 522 -8.18 3.36 -26.16
N ALA A 523 -8.57 3.12 -27.40
CA ALA A 523 -8.44 1.82 -28.06
C ALA A 523 -6.97 1.35 -28.14
N PRO A 524 -6.70 0.03 -28.27
CA PRO A 524 -5.33 -0.49 -28.36
C PRO A 524 -4.57 0.12 -29.54
N PRO A 525 -3.27 0.45 -29.37
CA PRO A 525 -2.50 1.05 -30.44
C PRO A 525 -2.28 0.07 -31.61
N SER A 526 -2.03 0.60 -32.80
CA SER A 526 -1.90 -0.21 -34.03
C SER A 526 -0.77 -1.25 -34.00
N TRP A 527 0.28 -1.01 -33.20
CA TRP A 527 1.40 -1.94 -32.98
C TRP A 527 1.12 -3.03 -31.93
N ALA A 528 0.00 -2.97 -31.20
CA ALA A 528 -0.33 -3.97 -30.19
C ALA A 528 -0.48 -5.37 -30.83
N PRO A 529 0.08 -6.43 -30.23
CA PRO A 529 -0.06 -7.78 -30.75
C PRO A 529 -1.53 -8.23 -30.70
N GLU A 530 -1.98 -8.93 -31.74
CA GLU A 530 -3.40 -9.26 -31.93
C GLU A 530 -4.00 -10.09 -30.78
N SER A 531 -3.18 -10.92 -30.13
CA SER A 531 -3.56 -11.71 -28.96
C SER A 531 -3.86 -10.89 -27.70
N ALA A 532 -3.41 -9.63 -27.64
CA ALA A 532 -3.65 -8.72 -26.52
C ALA A 532 -4.86 -7.80 -26.73
N LYS A 533 -5.39 -7.70 -27.95
CA LYS A 533 -6.59 -6.91 -28.26
C LYS A 533 -7.83 -7.67 -27.79
N ALA A 534 -8.78 -6.97 -27.15
CA ALA A 534 -10.05 -7.59 -26.79
C ALA A 534 -10.91 -7.84 -28.04
N LYS A 535 -11.78 -8.86 -28.00
CA LYS A 535 -12.66 -9.23 -29.13
C LYS A 535 -13.70 -8.15 -29.49
N ASP A 536 -13.97 -7.22 -28.59
CA ASP A 536 -14.83 -6.05 -28.79
C ASP A 536 -14.05 -4.78 -29.15
N GLY A 537 -12.73 -4.89 -29.43
CA GLY A 537 -11.86 -3.79 -29.81
C GLY A 537 -11.41 -2.90 -28.64
N LYS A 538 -11.81 -3.19 -27.40
CA LYS A 538 -11.41 -2.41 -26.21
C LYS A 538 -9.98 -2.72 -25.76
N THR A 539 -9.43 -1.77 -25.02
CA THR A 539 -8.21 -1.96 -24.23
C THR A 539 -8.53 -2.74 -22.96
N LYS A 540 -7.84 -3.85 -22.74
CA LYS A 540 -7.97 -4.69 -21.55
C LYS A 540 -6.90 -4.32 -20.53
N ILE A 541 -7.28 -3.79 -19.36
CA ILE A 541 -6.34 -3.55 -18.26
C ILE A 541 -6.04 -4.86 -17.52
N VAL A 542 -4.80 -5.01 -17.04
CA VAL A 542 -4.31 -6.20 -16.31
C VAL A 542 -3.67 -5.87 -14.95
N ALA A 543 -3.25 -4.63 -14.72
CA ALA A 543 -2.83 -4.14 -13.41
C ALA A 543 -3.07 -2.62 -13.28
N ILE A 544 -3.26 -2.14 -12.05
CA ILE A 544 -3.40 -0.72 -11.70
C ILE A 544 -2.52 -0.36 -10.49
N SER A 545 -2.13 0.91 -10.36
CA SER A 545 -1.40 1.42 -9.18
C SER A 545 -1.74 2.90 -8.98
N ALA A 546 -2.03 3.32 -7.75
CA ALA A 546 -2.41 4.71 -7.45
C ALA A 546 -1.31 5.42 -6.65
N GLY A 547 -0.90 6.60 -7.12
CA GLY A 547 -0.13 7.56 -6.33
C GLY A 547 -1.06 8.47 -5.54
N MET A 548 -0.54 9.52 -4.91
CA MET A 548 -1.40 10.41 -4.09
C MET A 548 -2.50 11.10 -4.90
N ARG A 549 -2.20 11.60 -6.10
CA ARG A 549 -3.12 12.42 -6.90
C ARG A 549 -3.34 11.92 -8.33
N PHE A 550 -2.89 10.69 -8.63
CA PHE A 550 -2.93 10.10 -9.96
C PHE A 550 -2.97 8.57 -9.90
N THR A 551 -3.36 7.92 -11.01
CA THR A 551 -3.36 6.47 -11.17
C THR A 551 -2.63 6.05 -12.45
N LEU A 552 -1.91 4.94 -12.37
CA LEU A 552 -1.34 4.19 -13.49
C LEU A 552 -2.22 2.96 -13.80
N ALA A 553 -2.34 2.61 -15.08
CA ALA A 553 -2.98 1.36 -15.52
C ALA A 553 -2.18 0.69 -16.65
N LEU A 554 -1.85 -0.59 -16.47
CA LEU A 554 -1.14 -1.41 -17.45
C LEU A 554 -2.14 -2.23 -18.28
N ALA A 555 -2.12 -2.05 -19.60
CA ALA A 555 -2.90 -2.84 -20.54
C ALA A 555 -2.21 -4.17 -20.91
N ALA A 556 -3.02 -5.14 -21.35
CA ALA A 556 -2.58 -6.48 -21.75
C ALA A 556 -1.59 -6.50 -22.93
N ASP A 557 -1.50 -5.42 -23.72
CA ASP A 557 -0.52 -5.26 -24.80
C ASP A 557 0.86 -4.76 -24.33
N GLY A 558 0.96 -4.28 -23.08
CA GLY A 558 2.16 -3.67 -22.52
C GLY A 558 2.13 -2.13 -22.51
N THR A 559 1.05 -1.49 -22.98
CA THR A 559 0.85 -0.04 -22.89
C THR A 559 0.57 0.35 -21.44
N LEU A 560 1.36 1.30 -20.91
CA LEU A 560 1.11 1.91 -19.61
C LEU A 560 0.37 3.24 -19.81
N TYR A 561 -0.75 3.43 -19.13
CA TYR A 561 -1.55 4.66 -19.13
C TYR A 561 -1.43 5.36 -17.77
N SER A 562 -1.59 6.68 -17.75
CA SER A 562 -1.74 7.46 -16.52
C SER A 562 -2.77 8.60 -16.65
N TRP A 563 -3.33 9.03 -15.51
CA TRP A 563 -4.24 10.16 -15.38
C TRP A 563 -4.27 10.67 -13.93
N GLY A 564 -4.77 11.89 -13.73
CA GLY A 564 -4.61 12.68 -12.50
C GLY A 564 -3.50 13.72 -12.63
N THR A 565 -3.02 14.24 -11.49
CA THR A 565 -2.08 15.38 -11.42
C THR A 565 -0.91 15.11 -10.46
N THR A 566 0.27 15.68 -10.72
CA THR A 566 1.41 15.71 -9.78
C THR A 566 2.41 16.83 -10.11
N SER A 567 2.92 17.48 -9.06
CA SER A 567 4.02 18.44 -9.07
C SER A 567 5.41 17.79 -9.22
N ASP A 568 5.46 16.47 -9.08
CA ASP A 568 6.65 15.72 -8.71
C ASP A 568 7.20 14.93 -9.90
N ASP A 569 6.72 15.26 -11.10
CA ASP A 569 7.04 14.66 -12.38
C ASP A 569 6.59 13.19 -12.58
N ALA A 570 5.79 12.65 -11.66
CA ALA A 570 5.51 11.21 -11.55
C ALA A 570 4.38 10.67 -12.45
N LEU A 571 3.70 11.50 -13.25
CA LEU A 571 2.67 11.06 -14.21
C LEU A 571 3.29 10.40 -15.47
N GLY A 572 4.54 10.75 -15.78
CA GLY A 572 5.31 10.22 -16.94
C GLY A 572 5.07 10.99 -18.25
N HIS A 573 4.35 12.11 -18.18
CA HIS A 573 4.07 13.01 -19.31
C HIS A 573 4.78 14.34 -19.10
N PRO A 574 5.31 15.01 -20.13
CA PRO A 574 5.82 16.37 -19.94
C PRO A 574 4.68 17.28 -19.48
N ALA A 575 4.95 18.16 -18.51
CA ALA A 575 4.02 19.23 -18.13
C ALA A 575 3.71 20.11 -19.34
N GLU A 576 2.49 20.64 -19.40
CA GLU A 576 2.04 21.44 -20.55
C GLU A 576 2.67 22.84 -20.57
N GLU A 577 2.92 23.40 -19.38
CA GLU A 577 3.72 24.61 -19.18
C GLU A 577 5.06 24.28 -18.49
N SER A 578 6.11 25.05 -18.83
CA SER A 578 7.47 24.81 -18.35
C SER A 578 7.61 25.06 -16.85
N GLY A 579 7.55 23.99 -16.06
CA GLY A 579 7.64 24.04 -14.59
C GLY A 579 6.28 24.07 -13.88
N GLY A 580 5.18 23.86 -14.60
CA GLY A 580 3.88 23.53 -13.99
C GLY A 580 3.74 22.04 -13.67
N ASP A 581 2.62 21.66 -13.04
CA ASP A 581 2.29 20.27 -12.72
C ASP A 581 2.09 19.43 -14.00
N GLN A 582 2.40 18.13 -13.91
CA GLN A 582 1.94 17.16 -14.90
C GLN A 582 0.48 16.82 -14.61
N SER A 583 -0.44 17.05 -15.55
CA SER A 583 -1.86 16.72 -15.39
C SER A 583 -2.48 16.08 -16.64
N LYS A 584 -3.37 15.10 -16.47
CA LYS A 584 -4.22 14.52 -17.53
C LYS A 584 -5.55 14.04 -16.94
N ASP A 585 -6.68 14.59 -17.40
CA ASP A 585 -8.03 14.22 -16.90
C ASP A 585 -8.53 12.83 -17.31
N ILE A 586 -7.89 12.19 -18.28
CA ILE A 586 -8.28 10.88 -18.85
C ILE A 586 -7.06 9.97 -19.08
N PRO A 587 -7.22 8.63 -19.08
CA PRO A 587 -6.11 7.70 -19.26
C PRO A 587 -5.31 7.95 -20.55
N THR A 588 -4.10 8.46 -20.38
CA THR A 588 -3.20 8.87 -21.47
C THR A 588 -2.02 7.92 -21.53
N ALA A 589 -1.67 7.42 -22.73
CA ALA A 589 -0.62 6.43 -22.89
C ALA A 589 0.78 7.05 -22.70
N ILE A 590 1.57 6.52 -21.77
CA ILE A 590 2.92 6.99 -21.44
C ILE A 590 3.89 6.61 -22.56
N ALA A 591 4.67 7.58 -23.03
CA ALA A 591 5.66 7.39 -24.08
C ALA A 591 6.94 6.74 -23.53
N MET A 592 7.09 5.42 -23.70
CA MET A 592 8.32 4.71 -23.35
C MET A 592 9.48 5.04 -24.29
N PRO A 593 10.75 5.06 -23.81
CA PRO A 593 11.92 5.40 -24.62
C PRO A 593 12.20 4.45 -25.79
N GLY A 594 12.36 5.03 -26.99
CA GLY A 594 12.59 4.31 -28.25
C GLY A 594 11.41 4.48 -29.21
N GLN A 595 11.28 3.55 -30.15
CA GLN A 595 10.09 3.45 -31.00
C GLN A 595 8.93 2.79 -30.23
N PRO A 596 7.65 3.05 -30.60
CA PRO A 596 6.52 2.36 -30.00
C PRO A 596 6.67 0.82 -30.09
N GLY A 597 6.33 0.12 -29.02
CA GLY A 597 6.54 -1.34 -28.90
C GLY A 597 7.98 -1.78 -28.60
N ALA A 598 8.97 -0.90 -28.52
CA ALA A 598 10.37 -1.27 -28.20
C ALA A 598 10.58 -1.86 -26.80
N TRP A 599 9.60 -1.69 -25.90
CA TRP A 599 9.59 -2.24 -24.56
C TRP A 599 8.21 -2.80 -24.25
N ARG A 600 8.16 -3.97 -23.62
CA ARG A 600 6.93 -4.53 -23.06
C ARG A 600 6.94 -4.32 -21.54
N ILE A 601 6.03 -3.50 -21.05
CA ILE A 601 5.85 -3.30 -19.61
C ILE A 601 5.25 -4.56 -18.99
N MET A 602 5.82 -4.99 -17.88
CA MET A 602 5.50 -6.23 -17.16
C MET A 602 4.72 -5.95 -15.86
N ALA A 603 5.13 -4.89 -15.17
CA ALA A 603 4.51 -4.37 -13.96
C ALA A 603 4.85 -2.87 -13.82
N ALA A 604 3.99 -2.11 -13.15
CA ALA A 604 4.26 -0.74 -12.75
C ALA A 604 3.74 -0.51 -11.33
N SER A 605 4.44 0.33 -10.58
CA SER A 605 4.07 0.77 -9.23
C SER A 605 4.34 2.26 -9.09
N THR A 606 3.50 2.96 -8.35
CA THR A 606 3.67 4.37 -8.02
C THR A 606 3.34 4.61 -6.55
N ALA A 607 3.87 5.70 -6.00
CA ALA A 607 3.62 6.13 -4.63
C ALA A 607 3.41 7.65 -4.57
N GLY A 608 3.94 8.33 -3.55
CA GLY A 608 3.74 9.78 -3.33
C GLY A 608 4.28 10.62 -4.49
N GLN A 609 5.61 10.66 -4.62
CA GLN A 609 6.31 11.55 -5.56
C GLN A 609 7.08 10.82 -6.69
N HIS A 610 6.91 9.50 -6.84
CA HIS A 610 7.70 8.71 -7.78
C HIS A 610 6.93 7.52 -8.37
N SER A 611 7.43 7.02 -9.50
CA SER A 611 6.92 5.83 -10.20
C SER A 611 8.04 4.93 -10.70
N LEU A 612 7.74 3.63 -10.73
CA LEU A 612 8.61 2.52 -11.11
C LEU A 612 7.89 1.64 -12.15
N ALA A 613 8.61 1.13 -13.14
CA ALA A 613 8.11 0.06 -14.00
C ALA A 613 9.19 -0.99 -14.28
N ILE A 614 8.77 -2.25 -14.41
CA ILE A 614 9.62 -3.33 -14.91
C ILE A 614 9.22 -3.58 -16.36
N ALA A 615 10.21 -3.65 -17.26
CA ALA A 615 9.98 -3.97 -18.66
C ALA A 615 10.97 -5.04 -19.17
N VAL A 616 10.58 -5.76 -20.22
CA VAL A 616 11.50 -6.55 -21.05
C VAL A 616 11.59 -5.91 -22.42
N LYS A 617 12.77 -5.96 -23.05
CA LYS A 617 12.91 -5.65 -24.47
C LYS A 617 12.42 -6.87 -25.27
N PRO A 618 11.46 -6.75 -26.18
CA PRO A 618 11.10 -7.86 -27.07
C PRO A 618 12.29 -8.34 -27.91
N PRO A 619 12.30 -9.61 -28.33
CA PRO A 619 13.09 -10.00 -29.49
C PRO A 619 12.76 -9.08 -30.66
N GLN A 620 13.76 -8.70 -31.43
CA GLN A 620 13.55 -8.11 -32.75
C GLN A 620 13.53 -9.25 -33.75
N ASP A 621 12.61 -9.22 -34.71
CA ASP A 621 12.69 -10.10 -35.87
C ASP A 621 13.84 -9.60 -36.76
N ASP A 622 14.83 -10.47 -37.03
CA ASP A 622 16.03 -10.20 -37.86
C ASP A 622 15.72 -10.27 -39.38
#